data_AF-A0A1G7RKQ6-F1
#
_entry.id   AF-A0A1G7RKQ6-F1
#
_cell.length_a   1.000
_cell.length_b   1.000
_cell.length_c   1.000
_cell.angle_alpha   90.00
_cell.angle_beta   90.00
_cell.angle_gamma   90.00
#
_symmetry.space_group_name_H-M   'P 1'
#
loop_
_entity.id
_entity.type
_entity.pdbx_description
1 polymer ?
#
loop_
_entity_poly.entity_id
_entity_poly.type
_entity_poly.pdbx_seq_one_letter_code
_entity_poly.pdbx_strand_id
1 'polypeptide(L)' 'MTDDLHCDTCERDVTREDAIRTKTMGDLDPTKWQSLCCPNCGRRLKTVFVGRED' A
#
# COMPACT_ATOMS: atom_id res chain seq x y z
N MET A 1 3.85 16.33 1.80
CA MET A 1 4.90 15.33 1.46
C MET A 1 4.16 14.11 0.96
N THR A 2 4.22 13.83 -0.34
CA THR A 2 3.70 12.59 -0.91
C THR A 2 4.64 11.48 -0.46
N ASP A 3 4.15 10.48 0.27
CA ASP A 3 4.96 9.31 0.67
C ASP A 3 5.13 8.46 -0.59
N ASP A 4 6.25 8.65 -1.29
CA ASP A 4 6.63 7.87 -2.47
C ASP A 4 7.14 6.50 -1.98
N LEU A 5 6.65 5.43 -2.59
CA LEU A 5 6.96 4.04 -2.23
C LEU A 5 7.85 3.44 -3.31
N HIS A 6 9.07 3.07 -2.93
CA HIS A 6 9.97 2.42 -3.87
C HIS A 6 9.61 0.93 -4.05
N CYS A 7 9.40 0.52 -5.30
CA CYS A 7 9.25 -0.88 -5.68
C CYS A 7 10.59 -1.46 -6.12
N ASP A 8 11.16 -2.35 -5.31
CA ASP A 8 12.42 -3.05 -5.61
C ASP A 8 12.34 -3.94 -6.87
N THR A 9 11.17 -4.50 -7.19
CA THR A 9 10.98 -5.37 -8.36
C THR A 9 10.88 -4.61 -9.68
N CYS A 10 10.28 -3.43 -9.66
CA CYS A 10 10.16 -2.58 -10.84
C CYS A 10 11.23 -1.48 -10.87
N GLU A 11 12.07 -1.42 -9.82
CA GLU A 11 13.10 -0.40 -9.58
C GLU A 11 12.54 1.02 -9.79
N ARG A 12 11.34 1.27 -9.25
CA ARG A 12 10.58 2.49 -9.52
C ARG A 12 9.79 2.98 -8.32
N ASP A 13 9.68 4.30 -8.23
CA ASP A 13 8.87 4.99 -7.23
C ASP A 13 7.39 5.00 -7.64
N VAL A 14 6.54 4.56 -6.72
CA VAL A 14 5.09 4.45 -6.84
C VAL A 14 4.48 5.38 -5.81
N THR A 15 3.60 6.29 -6.22
CA THR A 15 2.94 7.19 -5.27
C THR A 15 1.91 6.42 -4.44
N ARG A 16 1.64 6.90 -3.22
CA ARG A 16 0.59 6.32 -2.37
C ARG A 16 -0.80 6.28 -3.03
N GLU A 17 -1.08 7.20 -3.96
CA GLU A 17 -2.34 7.31 -4.69
C GLU A 17 -2.42 6.31 -5.85
N ASP A 18 -1.29 6.05 -6.51
CA ASP A 18 -1.16 5.09 -7.61
C ASP A 18 -1.05 3.64 -7.10
N ALA A 19 -0.50 3.46 -5.91
CA ALA A 19 -0.40 2.15 -5.27
C ALA A 19 -1.79 1.54 -5.06
N ILE A 20 -1.99 0.34 -5.62
CA ILE A 20 -3.27 -0.36 -5.52
C ILE A 20 -3.50 -0.77 -4.06
N ARG A 21 -4.54 -0.20 -3.45
CA ARG A 21 -5.02 -0.63 -2.13
C ARG A 21 -5.72 -1.97 -2.28
N THR A 22 -5.10 -2.98 -1.70
CA THR A 22 -5.70 -4.31 -1.57
C THR A 22 -6.06 -4.55 -0.10
N LYS A 23 -7.15 -5.31 0.12
CA LYS A 23 -7.52 -5.79 1.46
C LYS A 23 -6.28 -6.38 2.13
N THR A 24 -6.12 -6.12 3.42
CA THR A 24 -5.05 -6.74 4.20
C THR A 24 -5.05 -8.24 4.03
N MET A 25 -3.87 -8.81 3.86
CA MET A 25 -3.69 -10.25 3.94
C MET A 25 -3.33 -10.61 5.38
N GLY A 26 -4.14 -11.45 6.03
CA GLY A 26 -3.97 -11.89 7.43
C GLY A 26 -5.08 -11.38 8.35
N ASP A 27 -4.84 -11.46 9.66
CA ASP A 27 -5.79 -11.15 10.74
C ASP A 27 -5.94 -9.64 11.04
N LEU A 28 -5.38 -8.77 10.18
CA LEU A 28 -5.45 -7.32 10.35
C LEU A 28 -6.77 -6.79 9.80
N ASP A 29 -7.46 -5.98 10.62
CA ASP A 29 -8.76 -5.41 10.29
C ASP A 29 -8.73 -4.67 8.94
N PRO A 30 -9.39 -5.19 7.88
CA PRO A 30 -9.30 -4.67 6.52
C PRO A 30 -9.92 -3.29 6.36
N THR A 31 -10.65 -2.85 7.38
CA THR A 31 -11.26 -1.52 7.47
C THR A 31 -10.26 -0.48 7.97
N LYS A 32 -9.29 -0.89 8.80
CA LYS A 32 -8.33 0.00 9.45
C LYS A 32 -6.93 -0.09 8.84
N TRP A 33 -6.62 -1.21 8.19
CA TRP A 33 -5.32 -1.46 7.58
C TRP A 33 -5.49 -1.76 6.10
N GLN A 34 -4.63 -1.18 5.27
CA GLN A 34 -4.59 -1.52 3.84
C GLN A 34 -3.15 -1.74 3.38
N SER A 35 -3.01 -2.70 2.46
CA SER A 35 -1.73 -2.99 1.82
C SER A 35 -1.64 -2.21 0.52
N LEU A 36 -0.59 -1.41 0.38
CA LEU A 36 -0.23 -0.71 -0.83
C LEU A 36 0.62 -1.66 -1.67
N CYS A 37 0.14 -1.99 -2.85
CA CYS A 37 0.83 -2.85 -3.80
C CYS A 37 1.23 -2.04 -5.04
N CYS A 38 2.35 -2.43 -5.65
CA CYS A 38 2.79 -1.84 -6.91
C CYS A 38 1.74 -2.13 -7.99
N PRO A 39 1.25 -1.12 -8.73
CA PRO A 39 0.27 -1.33 -9.79
C PRO A 39 0.83 -2.09 -10.99
N ASN A 40 2.15 -2.14 -11.13
CA ASN A 40 2.79 -2.79 -12.27
C ASN A 40 3.01 -4.30 -12.03
N CYS A 41 3.58 -4.68 -10.88
CA CYS A 41 3.91 -6.07 -10.57
C CYS A 41 3.04 -6.71 -9.49
N GLY A 42 2.17 -5.95 -8.82
CA GLY A 42 1.32 -6.44 -7.73
C GLY A 42 2.06 -6.71 -6.41
N ARG A 43 3.38 -6.46 -6.34
CA ARG A 43 4.19 -6.69 -5.15
C ARG A 43 3.76 -5.73 -4.03
N ARG A 44 3.64 -6.26 -2.81
CA ARG A 44 3.37 -5.43 -1.62
C ARG A 44 4.54 -4.48 -1.38
N LEU A 45 4.23 -3.18 -1.29
CA LEU A 45 5.18 -2.11 -1.01
C LEU A 45 5.17 -1.79 0.49
N LYS A 46 4.01 -1.45 1.04
CA LYS A 46 3.87 -1.01 2.43
C LYS A 46 2.47 -1.28 2.96
N THR A 47 2.35 -1.57 4.25
CA THR A 47 1.06 -1.64 4.93
C THR A 47 0.85 -0.33 5.66
N VAL A 48 -0.28 0.35 5.40
CA VAL A 48 -0.61 1.63 6.01
C VAL A 48 -1.90 1.51 6.80
N PHE A 49 -1.91 2.14 7.97
CA PHE A 49 -3.13 2.35 8.71
C PHE A 49 -3.95 3.46 8.03
N VAL A 50 -5.20 3.15 7.70
CA VAL A 50 -6.19 4.06 7.10
C VAL A 50 -7.40 4.25 8.01
N GLY A 51 -7.41 3.63 9.19
CA GLY A 51 -8.44 3.82 10.17
C GLY A 51 -8.56 5.31 10.49
N ARG A 52 -9.74 5.89 10.23
CA ARG A 52 -10.08 7.20 10.77
C ARG A 52 -10.20 7.03 12.28
N GLU A 53 -9.52 7.88 13.04
CA GLU A 53 -9.84 8.06 14.46
C GLU A 53 -11.24 8.68 14.50
N ASP A 54 -12.14 8.05 15.25
CA ASP A 54 -13.52 8.51 15.46
C ASP A 54 -13.51 9.66 16.49
#